data_AF-A0A812IVC7-F1
#
_entry.id   AF-A0A812IVC7-F1
#
_cell.length_a   1.000
_cell.length_b   1.000
_cell.length_c   1.000
_cell.angle_alpha   90.00
_cell.angle_beta   90.00
_cell.angle_gamma   90.00
#
_symmetry.space_group_name_H-M   'P 1'
#
loop_
_entity.id
_entity.type
_entity.pdbx_description
1 polymer ?
#
loop_
_entity_poly.entity_id
_entity_poly.type
_entity_poly.pdbx_seq_one_letter_code
_entity_poly.pdbx_strand_id
1 'polypeptide(L)'
;MYLSDEKLAALLPFVAQIPEVVAAYEAFAKIWAACGLPEKPLSAKLIGAVFVDGPPEPILSEPQRLRAADASLWQLVFLTDSGLTVDSFEKLEDAKTALAALKVTQTGEGGGVVLKGGEVVAEQLQLKYMLKEDFVEFLPEATREPQKSTVTEEDELKAVELQARERLDELMTLAPEIGKLKAHYAEKALGKPEVVVGRPSHALQVFSELFPEYVSLGGCTVDG
;
A
#
# COMPACT_ATOMS: atom_id res chain seq x y z
N MET A 1 3.13 -7.79 7.19
CA MET A 1 2.72 -6.59 7.94
C MET A 1 3.58 -5.41 7.50
N TYR A 2 3.00 -4.21 7.40
CA TYR A 2 3.73 -2.99 7.06
C TYR A 2 4.34 -2.34 8.31
N LEU A 3 5.61 -1.91 8.25
CA LEU A 3 6.18 -1.07 9.30
C LEU A 3 5.78 0.38 9.07
N SER A 4 5.14 0.99 10.06
CA SER A 4 4.76 2.41 9.99
C SER A 4 5.98 3.32 9.83
N ASP A 5 5.79 4.47 9.19
CA ASP A 5 6.84 5.48 8.99
C ASP A 5 7.48 5.92 10.32
N GLU A 6 6.67 6.03 11.37
CA GLU A 6 7.14 6.38 12.73
C GLU A 6 8.07 5.31 13.29
N LYS A 7 7.69 4.03 13.14
CA LYS A 7 8.48 2.90 13.61
C LYS A 7 9.77 2.76 12.80
N LEU A 8 9.68 2.90 11.48
CA LEU A 8 10.85 2.92 10.59
C LEU A 8 11.82 4.05 10.96
N ALA A 9 11.31 5.26 11.20
CA ALA A 9 12.11 6.39 11.63
C ALA A 9 12.79 6.17 13.00
N ALA A 10 12.13 5.45 13.92
CA ALA A 10 12.71 5.10 15.21
C ALA A 10 13.81 4.04 15.11
N LEU A 11 13.69 3.07 14.20
CA LEU A 11 14.67 2.01 13.98
C LEU A 11 15.88 2.48 13.16
N LEU A 12 15.68 3.47 12.30
CA LEU A 12 16.70 3.93 11.35
C LEU A 12 18.04 4.35 11.98
N PRO A 13 18.10 5.07 13.12
CA PRO A 13 19.37 5.43 13.76
C PRO A 13 20.19 4.22 14.20
N PHE A 14 19.55 3.09 14.52
CA PHE A 14 20.22 1.84 14.87
C PHE A 14 20.73 1.14 13.61
N VAL A 15 19.90 1.06 12.58
CA VAL A 15 20.26 0.45 11.29
C VAL A 15 21.40 1.21 10.62
N ALA A 16 21.43 2.54 10.73
CA ALA A 16 22.50 3.39 10.21
C ALA A 16 23.87 3.15 10.88
N GLN A 17 23.93 2.40 11.98
CA GLN A 17 25.17 2.02 12.66
C GLN A 17 25.62 0.58 12.31
N ILE A 18 24.80 -0.19 11.57
CA ILE A 18 25.14 -1.55 11.16
C ILE A 18 26.25 -1.48 10.09
N PRO A 19 27.40 -2.17 10.26
CA PRO A 19 28.54 -2.07 9.35
C PRO A 19 28.21 -2.34 7.88
N GLU A 20 27.34 -3.31 7.61
CA GLU A 20 26.88 -3.69 6.28
C GLU A 20 26.09 -2.55 5.60
N VAL A 21 25.27 -1.83 6.37
CA VAL A 21 24.48 -0.70 5.88
C VAL A 21 25.38 0.51 5.66
N VAL A 22 26.33 0.77 6.57
CA VAL A 22 27.33 1.85 6.43
C VAL A 22 28.13 1.65 5.14
N ALA A 23 28.68 0.44 4.94
CA ALA A 23 29.45 0.13 3.75
C ALA A 23 28.62 0.25 2.46
N ALA A 24 27.36 -0.21 2.47
CA ALA A 24 26.44 -0.08 1.34
C ALA A 24 26.13 1.40 1.04
N TYR A 25 25.89 2.21 2.06
CA TYR A 25 25.59 3.63 1.90
C TYR A 25 26.79 4.42 1.38
N GLU A 26 28.01 4.15 1.85
CA GLU A 26 29.23 4.76 1.33
C GLU A 26 29.46 4.41 -0.15
N ALA A 27 29.26 3.14 -0.52
CA ALA A 27 29.34 2.70 -1.92
C ALA A 27 28.29 3.41 -2.78
N PHE A 28 27.04 3.49 -2.30
CA PHE A 28 25.96 4.22 -2.94
C PHE A 28 26.33 5.68 -3.15
N ALA A 29 26.72 6.40 -2.09
CA ALA A 29 27.05 7.82 -2.16
C ALA A 29 28.15 8.10 -3.19
N LYS A 30 29.17 7.23 -3.25
CA LYS A 30 30.25 7.32 -4.23
C LYS A 30 29.77 7.17 -5.67
N ILE A 31 28.99 6.12 -5.97
CA ILE A 31 28.48 5.86 -7.34
C ILE A 31 27.49 6.96 -7.75
N TRP A 32 26.61 7.34 -6.83
CA TRP A 32 25.60 8.36 -7.04
C TRP A 32 26.22 9.73 -7.37
N ALA A 33 27.23 10.14 -6.58
CA ALA A 33 27.97 11.36 -6.82
C ALA A 33 28.78 11.30 -8.14
N ALA A 34 29.39 10.16 -8.47
CA ALA A 34 30.11 9.98 -9.73
C ALA A 34 29.21 10.12 -10.97
N CYS A 35 27.90 9.85 -10.83
CA CYS A 35 26.90 10.09 -11.87
C CYS A 35 26.37 11.55 -11.87
N GLY A 36 26.91 12.43 -11.03
CA GLY A 36 26.52 13.84 -10.94
C GLY A 36 25.13 14.05 -10.32
N LEU A 37 24.64 13.10 -9.52
CA LEU A 37 23.33 13.15 -8.89
C LEU A 37 23.40 13.84 -7.51
N PRO A 38 22.32 14.52 -7.06
CA PRO A 38 22.31 15.22 -5.78
C PRO A 38 22.42 14.25 -4.61
N GLU A 39 23.07 14.66 -3.53
CA GLU A 39 23.19 13.87 -2.31
C GLU A 39 21.81 13.48 -1.76
N LYS A 40 21.70 12.23 -1.28
CA LYS A 40 20.44 11.69 -0.76
C LYS A 40 20.71 11.03 0.60
N PRO A 41 20.20 11.61 1.72
CA PRO A 41 20.47 11.08 3.05
C PRO A 41 19.76 9.75 3.27
N LEU A 42 20.39 8.87 4.04
CA LEU A 42 19.76 7.66 4.56
C LEU A 42 18.56 8.08 5.43
N SER A 43 17.36 7.79 4.93
CA SER A 43 16.09 8.27 5.49
C SER A 43 14.99 7.22 5.24
N ALA A 44 13.89 7.29 6.00
CA ALA A 44 12.72 6.44 5.77
C ALA A 44 12.22 6.54 4.32
N LYS A 45 12.21 7.76 3.75
CA LYS A 45 11.86 7.99 2.34
C LYS A 45 12.84 7.32 1.36
N LEU A 46 14.13 7.24 1.70
CA LEU A 46 15.11 6.56 0.85
C LEU A 46 14.84 5.04 0.83
N ILE A 47 14.64 4.46 2.01
CA ILE A 47 14.44 3.01 2.22
C ILE A 47 13.11 2.55 1.61
N GLY A 48 12.06 3.36 1.75
CA GLY A 48 10.71 3.02 1.30
C GLY A 48 9.98 2.10 2.28
N ALA A 49 8.93 1.44 1.79
CA ALA A 49 8.11 0.55 2.58
C ALA A 49 8.91 -0.69 3.04
N VAL A 50 8.82 -1.01 4.33
CA VAL A 50 9.40 -2.22 4.91
C VAL A 50 8.27 -3.16 5.30
N PHE A 51 8.35 -4.40 4.84
CA PHE A 51 7.41 -5.45 5.20
C PHE A 51 8.11 -6.48 6.07
N VAL A 52 7.45 -6.86 7.17
CA VAL A 52 7.88 -7.95 8.04
C VAL A 52 6.87 -9.08 7.96
N ASP A 53 7.37 -10.31 7.97
CA ASP A 53 6.57 -11.52 8.09
C ASP A 53 5.90 -11.53 9.47
N GLY A 54 4.65 -11.14 9.46
CA GLY A 54 3.79 -11.08 10.64
C GLY A 54 2.38 -11.54 10.27
N PRO A 55 1.54 -11.81 11.27
CA PRO A 55 0.16 -12.19 11.00
C PRO A 55 -0.54 -11.12 10.17
N PRO A 56 -1.52 -11.52 9.33
CA PRO A 56 -2.29 -10.55 8.54
C PRO A 56 -2.96 -9.54 9.46
N GLU A 57 -3.02 -8.29 9.00
CA GLU A 57 -3.75 -7.26 9.72
C GLU A 57 -5.25 -7.60 9.78
N PRO A 58 -5.94 -7.27 10.88
CA PRO A 58 -7.36 -7.51 10.98
C PRO A 58 -8.13 -6.70 9.94
N ILE A 59 -9.10 -7.34 9.29
CA ILE A 59 -9.95 -6.73 8.25
C ILE A 59 -10.81 -5.60 8.83
N LEU A 60 -11.31 -5.78 10.06
CA LEU A 60 -12.13 -4.81 10.77
C LEU A 60 -11.39 -4.25 12.00
N SER A 61 -11.68 -3.00 12.35
CA SER A 61 -11.25 -2.45 13.64
C SER A 61 -11.80 -3.29 14.80
N GLU A 62 -11.15 -3.27 15.96
CA GLU A 62 -11.59 -4.08 17.10
C GLU A 62 -13.07 -3.84 17.51
N PRO A 63 -13.57 -2.59 17.63
CA PRO A 63 -14.98 -2.36 17.93
C PRO A 63 -15.93 -2.93 16.87
N GLN A 64 -15.59 -2.78 15.59
CA GLN A 64 -16.40 -3.32 14.49
C GLN A 64 -16.38 -4.84 14.49
N ARG A 65 -15.20 -5.45 14.68
CA ARG A 65 -15.01 -6.91 14.74
C ARG A 65 -15.85 -7.53 15.85
N LEU A 66 -15.78 -6.97 17.06
CA LEU A 66 -16.53 -7.48 18.21
C LEU A 66 -18.03 -7.40 17.98
N ARG A 67 -18.50 -6.31 17.36
CA ARG A 67 -19.91 -6.13 17.02
C ARG A 67 -20.36 -7.04 15.86
N ALA A 68 -19.50 -7.26 14.87
CA ALA A 68 -19.75 -8.16 13.76
C ALA A 68 -19.76 -9.65 14.18
N ALA A 69 -18.99 -10.00 15.22
CA ALA A 69 -18.95 -11.33 15.82
C ALA A 69 -20.19 -11.65 16.70
N ASP A 70 -20.99 -10.64 17.06
CA ASP A 70 -22.19 -10.83 17.87
C ASP A 70 -23.32 -11.45 17.03
N ALA A 71 -23.60 -12.72 17.28
CA ALA A 71 -24.67 -13.47 16.63
C ALA A 71 -26.09 -12.92 16.94
N SER A 72 -26.24 -12.14 18.00
CA SER A 72 -27.51 -11.48 18.37
C SER A 72 -27.82 -10.26 17.51
N LEU A 73 -26.87 -9.77 16.70
CA LEU A 73 -27.04 -8.68 15.75
C LEU A 73 -27.25 -9.21 14.31
N TRP A 74 -27.72 -8.33 13.44
CA TRP A 74 -27.84 -8.54 12.00
C TRP A 74 -26.62 -8.00 11.31
N GLN A 75 -26.00 -8.75 10.41
CA GLN A 75 -24.74 -8.37 9.77
C GLN A 75 -24.98 -8.10 8.28
N LEU A 76 -24.77 -6.88 7.82
CA LEU A 76 -24.74 -6.55 6.40
C LEU A 76 -23.30 -6.66 5.91
N VAL A 77 -23.00 -7.63 5.06
CA VAL A 77 -21.74 -7.71 4.33
C VAL A 77 -21.96 -7.12 2.94
N PHE A 78 -21.15 -6.15 2.54
CA PHE A 78 -21.38 -5.42 1.29
C PHE A 78 -20.10 -4.94 0.62
N LEU A 79 -20.18 -4.70 -0.69
CA LEU A 79 -19.06 -4.24 -1.50
C LEU A 79 -18.98 -2.71 -1.49
N THR A 80 -17.79 -2.18 -1.24
CA THR A 80 -17.42 -0.77 -1.37
C THR A 80 -16.35 -0.61 -2.46
N ASP A 81 -15.99 0.62 -2.79
CA ASP A 81 -14.86 0.90 -3.70
C ASP A 81 -13.52 0.35 -3.16
N SER A 82 -13.42 0.11 -1.85
CA SER A 82 -12.23 -0.45 -1.18
C SER A 82 -12.31 -1.96 -0.94
N GLY A 83 -13.37 -2.63 -1.42
CA GLY A 83 -13.61 -4.06 -1.19
C GLY A 83 -14.77 -4.35 -0.23
N LEU A 84 -14.86 -5.59 0.24
CA LEU A 84 -15.91 -6.03 1.16
C LEU A 84 -15.76 -5.39 2.56
N THR A 85 -16.89 -5.10 3.18
CA THR A 85 -16.94 -4.61 4.57
C THR A 85 -18.19 -5.14 5.29
N VAL A 86 -18.28 -4.91 6.60
CA VAL A 86 -19.39 -5.38 7.44
C VAL A 86 -19.93 -4.25 8.32
N ASP A 87 -21.25 -4.05 8.27
CA ASP A 87 -21.99 -3.24 9.25
C ASP A 87 -22.96 -4.12 10.04
N SER A 88 -23.00 -3.93 11.36
CA SER A 88 -23.95 -4.65 12.21
C SER A 88 -25.16 -3.77 12.54
N PHE A 89 -26.31 -4.38 12.79
CA PHE A 89 -27.59 -3.72 13.12
C PHE A 89 -28.34 -4.48 14.21
N GLU A 90 -29.11 -3.77 15.02
CA GLU A 90 -29.96 -4.38 16.04
C GLU A 90 -31.26 -4.94 15.46
N LYS A 91 -31.74 -4.35 14.36
CA LYS A 91 -33.02 -4.69 13.71
C LYS A 91 -32.81 -5.08 12.25
N LEU A 92 -33.58 -6.07 11.80
CA LEU A 92 -33.57 -6.53 10.41
C LEU A 92 -33.95 -5.41 9.42
N GLU A 93 -34.93 -4.59 9.77
CA GLU A 93 -35.43 -3.53 8.88
C GLU A 93 -34.38 -2.45 8.61
N ASP A 94 -33.54 -2.15 9.61
CA ASP A 94 -32.43 -1.20 9.44
C ASP A 94 -31.38 -1.77 8.49
N ALA A 95 -31.02 -3.06 8.66
CA ALA A 95 -30.08 -3.76 7.77
C ALA A 95 -30.61 -3.86 6.33
N LYS A 96 -31.91 -4.12 6.15
CA LYS A 96 -32.56 -4.14 4.83
C LYS A 96 -32.61 -2.75 4.19
N THR A 97 -32.84 -1.72 4.98
CA THR A 97 -32.83 -0.33 4.49
C THR A 97 -31.44 0.05 4.00
N ALA A 98 -30.39 -0.31 4.75
CA ALA A 98 -29.01 -0.11 4.34
C ALA A 98 -28.67 -0.91 3.07
N LEU A 99 -29.08 -2.18 3.00
CA LEU A 99 -28.91 -3.03 1.81
C LEU A 99 -29.53 -2.40 0.56
N ALA A 100 -30.76 -1.88 0.67
CA ALA A 100 -31.46 -1.25 -0.46
C ALA A 100 -30.81 0.05 -0.94
N ALA A 101 -30.06 0.73 -0.06
CA ALA A 101 -29.36 1.97 -0.38
C ALA A 101 -28.00 1.75 -1.07
N LEU A 102 -27.51 0.50 -1.15
CA LEU A 102 -26.23 0.19 -1.76
C LEU A 102 -26.23 0.49 -3.25
N LYS A 103 -25.14 1.12 -3.70
CA LYS A 103 -24.90 1.46 -5.10
C LYS A 103 -23.93 0.47 -5.72
N VAL A 104 -23.98 0.42 -7.04
CA VAL A 104 -22.99 -0.28 -7.86
C VAL A 104 -21.70 0.56 -7.87
N THR A 105 -20.56 -0.08 -7.66
CA THR A 105 -19.22 0.49 -7.75
C THR A 105 -18.87 0.85 -9.20
N GLN A 106 -17.73 1.52 -9.39
CA GLN A 106 -17.26 1.94 -10.72
C GLN A 106 -16.99 0.75 -11.67
N THR A 107 -16.75 -0.45 -11.14
CA THR A 107 -16.53 -1.67 -11.95
C THR A 107 -17.84 -2.28 -12.48
N GLY A 108 -18.98 -1.74 -12.05
CA GLY A 108 -20.30 -2.27 -12.36
C GLY A 108 -20.68 -3.49 -11.51
N GLU A 109 -20.01 -3.68 -10.38
CA GLU A 109 -20.37 -4.65 -9.34
C GLU A 109 -20.92 -3.95 -8.10
N GLY A 110 -21.72 -4.61 -7.26
CA GLY A 110 -22.16 -3.99 -6.02
C GLY A 110 -23.21 -4.78 -5.26
N GLY A 111 -23.65 -4.17 -4.16
CA GLY A 111 -24.65 -4.74 -3.29
C GLY A 111 -24.05 -5.51 -2.10
N GLY A 112 -24.86 -6.38 -1.50
CA GLY A 112 -24.50 -7.10 -0.29
C GLY A 112 -25.51 -8.16 0.14
N VAL A 113 -25.23 -8.77 1.29
CA VAL A 113 -26.06 -9.78 1.94
C VAL A 113 -26.26 -9.42 3.42
N VAL A 114 -27.48 -9.61 3.92
CA VAL A 114 -27.80 -9.53 5.34
C VAL A 114 -27.78 -10.93 5.92
N LEU A 115 -26.93 -11.15 6.92
CA LEU A 115 -26.71 -12.41 7.60
C LEU A 115 -27.25 -12.37 9.04
N LYS A 116 -27.71 -13.53 9.51
CA LYS A 116 -28.05 -13.78 10.92
C LYS A 116 -27.53 -15.15 11.33
N GLY A 117 -26.63 -15.20 12.31
CA GLY A 117 -26.04 -16.47 12.75
C GLY A 117 -25.35 -17.26 11.62
N GLY A 118 -24.84 -16.58 10.59
CA GLY A 118 -24.23 -17.19 9.41
C GLY A 118 -25.19 -17.51 8.24
N GLU A 119 -26.51 -17.35 8.42
CA GLU A 119 -27.49 -17.59 7.37
C GLU A 119 -27.86 -16.29 6.64
N VAL A 120 -27.96 -16.34 5.30
CA VAL A 120 -28.40 -15.20 4.48
C VAL A 120 -29.91 -15.05 4.57
N VAL A 121 -30.37 -13.89 5.03
CA VAL A 121 -31.79 -13.56 5.24
C VAL A 121 -32.33 -12.55 4.21
N ALA A 122 -31.45 -11.72 3.65
CA ALA A 122 -31.76 -10.85 2.52
C ALA A 122 -30.51 -10.63 1.67
N GLU A 123 -30.70 -10.38 0.38
CA GLU A 123 -29.60 -10.08 -0.54
C GLU A 123 -30.03 -9.13 -1.64
N GLN A 124 -29.09 -8.33 -2.09
CA GLN A 124 -29.20 -7.50 -3.29
C GLN A 124 -27.81 -7.47 -3.89
N LEU A 125 -27.58 -8.24 -4.95
CA LEU A 125 -26.26 -8.45 -5.52
C LEU A 125 -26.29 -8.16 -7.01
N GLN A 126 -25.30 -7.41 -7.48
CA GLN A 126 -25.02 -7.22 -8.90
C GLN A 126 -23.55 -7.55 -9.11
N LEU A 127 -23.25 -8.78 -9.51
CA LEU A 127 -21.89 -9.31 -9.56
C LEU A 127 -21.50 -9.63 -11.01
N LYS A 128 -20.23 -9.38 -11.35
CA LYS A 128 -19.64 -9.72 -12.65
C LYS A 128 -18.46 -10.68 -12.50
N TYR A 129 -17.67 -10.50 -11.45
CA TYR A 129 -16.42 -11.18 -11.16
C TYR A 129 -16.46 -11.85 -9.78
N MET A 130 -17.19 -11.29 -8.81
CA MET A 130 -17.36 -11.89 -7.48
C MET A 130 -18.48 -12.93 -7.44
N LEU A 131 -18.40 -13.82 -6.46
CA LEU A 131 -19.41 -14.81 -6.14
C LEU A 131 -20.17 -14.42 -4.87
N LYS A 132 -21.39 -14.94 -4.70
CA LYS A 132 -22.19 -14.70 -3.49
C LYS A 132 -21.48 -15.28 -2.26
N GLU A 133 -20.83 -16.41 -2.44
CA GLU A 133 -20.07 -17.14 -1.43
C GLU A 133 -18.99 -16.26 -0.80
N ASP A 134 -18.36 -15.37 -1.58
CA ASP A 134 -17.36 -14.42 -1.07
C ASP A 134 -17.91 -13.55 0.07
N PHE A 135 -19.18 -13.13 -0.01
CA PHE A 135 -19.82 -12.31 1.02
C PHE A 135 -20.13 -13.10 2.29
N VAL A 136 -20.48 -14.38 2.13
CA VAL A 136 -20.80 -15.26 3.26
C VAL A 136 -19.52 -15.68 3.99
N GLU A 137 -18.47 -16.01 3.25
CA GLU A 137 -17.15 -16.40 3.77
C GLU A 137 -16.36 -15.22 4.34
N PHE A 138 -16.66 -14.00 3.89
CA PHE A 138 -16.01 -12.80 4.41
C PHE A 138 -16.32 -12.54 5.89
N LEU A 139 -17.55 -12.76 6.35
CA LEU A 139 -17.93 -12.51 7.75
C LEU A 139 -17.07 -13.29 8.78
N PRO A 140 -16.89 -14.63 8.66
CA PRO A 140 -16.04 -15.37 9.59
C PRO A 140 -14.55 -15.00 9.48
N GLU A 141 -14.07 -14.60 8.30
CA GLU A 141 -12.70 -14.09 8.14
C GLU A 141 -12.54 -12.73 8.83
N ALA A 142 -13.48 -11.82 8.60
CA ALA A 142 -13.48 -10.47 9.13
C ALA A 142 -13.66 -10.41 10.65
N THR A 143 -14.32 -11.41 11.23
CA THR A 143 -14.55 -11.54 12.68
C THR A 143 -13.48 -12.36 13.41
N ARG A 144 -12.54 -12.97 12.68
CA ARG A 144 -11.46 -13.78 13.28
C ARG A 144 -10.63 -12.94 14.25
N GLU A 145 -10.34 -13.50 15.42
CA GLU A 145 -9.45 -12.85 16.37
C GLU A 145 -8.06 -12.64 15.75
N PRO A 146 -7.47 -11.44 15.86
CA PRO A 146 -6.13 -11.19 15.38
C PRO A 146 -5.15 -12.12 16.08
N GLN A 147 -4.29 -12.76 15.30
CA GLN A 147 -3.17 -13.49 15.88
C GLN A 147 -2.23 -12.48 16.53
N LYS A 148 -1.79 -12.78 17.76
CA LYS A 148 -0.78 -11.96 18.43
C LYS A 148 0.48 -11.97 17.59
N SER A 149 1.00 -10.78 17.27
CA SER A 149 2.29 -10.66 16.61
C SER A 149 3.37 -11.31 17.47
N THR A 150 4.11 -12.23 16.86
CA THR A 150 5.34 -12.80 17.44
C THR A 150 6.59 -12.07 16.94
N VAL A 151 6.41 -11.03 16.13
CA VAL A 151 7.49 -10.22 15.56
C VAL A 151 8.22 -9.52 16.70
N THR A 152 9.52 -9.74 16.78
CA THR A 152 10.40 -9.08 17.74
C THR A 152 11.00 -7.81 17.14
N GLU A 153 11.50 -6.91 18.01
CA GLU A 153 12.24 -5.73 17.54
C GLU A 153 13.50 -6.12 16.75
N GLU A 154 14.10 -7.28 17.04
CA GLU A 154 15.23 -7.83 16.29
C GLU A 154 14.82 -8.21 14.85
N ASP A 155 13.63 -8.80 14.67
CA ASP A 155 13.10 -9.11 13.34
C ASP A 155 12.81 -7.84 12.54
N GLU A 156 12.26 -6.81 13.19
CA GLU A 156 12.01 -5.50 12.59
C GLU A 156 13.32 -4.83 12.16
N LEU A 157 14.32 -4.80 13.04
CA LEU A 157 15.64 -4.24 12.73
C LEU A 157 16.28 -4.94 11.52
N LYS A 158 16.22 -6.27 11.48
CA LYS A 158 16.77 -7.06 10.38
C LYS A 158 16.05 -6.81 9.06
N ALA A 159 14.72 -6.65 9.09
CA ALA A 159 13.96 -6.32 7.90
C ALA A 159 14.28 -4.92 7.37
N VAL A 160 14.43 -3.93 8.27
CA VAL A 160 14.85 -2.58 7.87
C VAL A 160 16.28 -2.59 7.32
N GLU A 161 17.20 -3.36 7.92
CA GLU A 161 18.57 -3.54 7.40
C GLU A 161 18.57 -4.10 5.98
N LEU A 162 17.84 -5.20 5.77
CA LEU A 162 17.73 -5.86 4.46
C LEU A 162 17.14 -4.91 3.42
N GLN A 163 16.01 -4.29 3.73
CA GLN A 163 15.33 -3.35 2.82
C GLN A 163 16.23 -2.14 2.49
N ALA A 164 16.96 -1.61 3.47
CA ALA A 164 17.89 -0.52 3.23
C ALA A 164 18.98 -0.92 2.23
N ARG A 165 19.57 -2.10 2.40
CA ARG A 165 20.62 -2.61 1.51
C ARG A 165 20.11 -2.89 0.11
N GLU A 166 18.97 -3.55 -0.02
CA GLU A 166 18.34 -3.82 -1.31
C GLU A 166 18.02 -2.53 -2.06
N ARG A 167 17.45 -1.54 -1.36
CA ARG A 167 17.11 -0.26 -1.97
C ARG A 167 18.34 0.55 -2.37
N LEU A 168 19.41 0.52 -1.58
CA LEU A 168 20.68 1.14 -1.95
C LEU A 168 21.30 0.48 -3.19
N ASP A 169 21.27 -0.86 -3.27
CA ASP A 169 21.78 -1.61 -4.42
C ASP A 169 21.01 -1.33 -5.71
N GLU A 170 19.69 -1.28 -5.61
CA GLU A 170 18.82 -0.90 -6.72
C GLU A 170 19.14 0.51 -7.22
N LEU A 171 19.26 1.48 -6.32
CA LEU A 171 19.59 2.86 -6.69
C LEU A 171 20.99 2.99 -7.28
N MET A 172 21.97 2.22 -6.79
CA MET A 172 23.31 2.14 -7.40
C MET A 172 23.24 1.63 -8.84
N THR A 173 22.43 0.60 -9.08
CA THR A 173 22.24 0.02 -10.42
C THR A 173 21.57 1.02 -11.38
N LEU A 174 20.63 1.84 -10.88
CA LEU A 174 19.93 2.85 -11.68
C LEU A 174 20.75 4.14 -11.91
N ALA A 175 21.69 4.46 -11.01
CA ALA A 175 22.41 5.73 -11.02
C ALA A 175 23.02 6.12 -12.38
N PRO A 176 23.68 5.21 -13.15
CA PRO A 176 24.24 5.56 -14.45
C PRO A 176 23.17 5.95 -15.49
N GLU A 177 22.00 5.32 -15.46
CA GLU A 177 20.90 5.64 -16.37
C GLU A 177 20.27 6.99 -16.01
N ILE A 178 20.07 7.25 -14.70
CA ILE A 178 19.60 8.54 -14.20
C ILE A 178 20.59 9.66 -14.57
N GLY A 179 21.90 9.41 -14.47
CA GLY A 179 22.94 10.35 -14.89
C GLY A 179 22.87 10.68 -16.39
N LYS A 180 22.62 9.68 -17.25
CA LYS A 180 22.40 9.89 -18.69
C LYS A 180 21.13 10.71 -18.97
N LEU A 181 20.04 10.43 -18.25
CA LEU A 181 18.81 11.22 -18.35
C LEU A 181 19.07 12.68 -17.97
N LYS A 182 19.81 12.93 -16.89
CA LYS A 182 20.18 14.28 -16.48
C LYS A 182 20.94 15.03 -17.56
N ALA A 183 21.96 14.41 -18.16
CA ALA A 183 22.72 15.01 -19.24
C ALA A 183 21.83 15.32 -20.46
N HIS A 184 21.03 14.35 -20.89
CA HIS A 184 20.09 14.47 -22.01
C HIS A 184 19.08 15.61 -21.81
N TYR A 185 18.48 15.73 -20.63
CA TYR A 185 17.48 16.77 -20.36
C TYR A 185 18.10 18.15 -20.12
N ALA A 186 19.32 18.22 -19.59
CA ALA A 186 20.04 19.49 -19.46
C ALA A 186 20.37 20.09 -20.84
N GLU A 187 20.71 19.27 -21.83
CA GLU A 187 20.99 19.71 -23.21
C GLU A 187 19.75 20.27 -23.93
N LYS A 188 18.55 19.80 -23.57
CA LYS A 188 17.29 20.24 -24.19
C LYS A 188 16.92 21.69 -23.88
N ALA A 189 17.50 22.29 -22.83
CA ALA A 189 17.18 23.66 -22.38
C ALA A 189 15.67 23.94 -22.32
N LEU A 190 14.92 23.02 -21.69
CA LEU A 190 13.47 23.09 -21.64
C LEU A 190 13.00 24.31 -20.84
N GLY A 191 12.07 25.09 -21.40
CA GLY A 191 11.41 26.19 -20.68
C GLY A 191 10.33 25.72 -19.68
N LYS A 192 9.95 24.44 -19.73
CA LYS A 192 9.00 23.79 -18.82
C LYS A 192 9.25 22.27 -18.80
N PRO A 193 8.86 21.55 -17.73
CA PRO A 193 9.02 20.11 -17.66
C PRO A 193 8.33 19.38 -18.81
N GLU A 194 8.97 18.35 -19.36
CA GLU A 194 8.38 17.45 -20.35
C GLU A 194 7.37 16.52 -19.64
N VAL A 195 6.15 16.45 -20.15
CA VAL A 195 5.11 15.56 -19.60
C VAL A 195 5.24 14.18 -20.25
N VAL A 196 5.58 13.18 -19.44
CA VAL A 196 5.67 11.78 -19.89
C VAL A 196 4.40 11.05 -19.50
N VAL A 197 3.71 10.49 -20.49
CA VAL A 197 2.47 9.73 -20.31
C VAL A 197 2.72 8.26 -20.62
N GLY A 198 2.08 7.36 -19.88
CA GLY A 198 2.16 5.91 -20.08
C GLY A 198 2.86 5.18 -18.93
N ARG A 199 3.69 4.20 -19.26
CA ARG A 199 4.44 3.39 -18.27
C ARG A 199 5.92 3.80 -18.27
N PRO A 200 6.32 4.81 -17.47
CA PRO A 200 7.71 5.23 -17.40
C PRO A 200 8.59 4.12 -16.84
N SER A 201 9.81 3.97 -17.38
CA SER A 201 10.84 3.10 -16.81
C SER A 201 11.17 3.49 -15.37
N HIS A 202 11.68 2.57 -14.56
CA HIS A 202 12.02 2.86 -13.16
C HIS A 202 13.04 4.01 -13.04
N ALA A 203 14.09 4.03 -13.87
CA ALA A 203 15.06 5.12 -13.90
C ALA A 203 14.40 6.50 -14.14
N LEU A 204 13.42 6.57 -15.04
CA LEU A 204 12.68 7.81 -15.34
C LEU A 204 11.75 8.24 -14.18
N GLN A 205 11.18 7.28 -13.45
CA GLN A 205 10.39 7.57 -12.25
C GLN A 205 11.27 8.22 -11.18
N VAL A 206 12.40 7.58 -10.85
CA VAL A 206 13.37 8.12 -9.88
C VAL A 206 13.94 9.46 -10.37
N PHE A 207 14.22 9.61 -11.66
CA PHE A 207 14.68 10.86 -12.26
C PHE A 207 13.66 12.00 -12.07
N SER A 208 12.37 11.74 -12.28
CA SER A 208 11.30 12.75 -12.14
C SER A 208 11.13 13.24 -10.71
N GLU A 209 11.41 12.41 -9.71
CA GLU A 209 11.41 12.82 -8.31
C GLU A 209 12.61 13.71 -7.95
N LEU A 210 13.77 13.42 -8.54
CA LEU A 210 15.02 14.14 -8.27
C LEU A 210 15.08 15.47 -9.03
N PHE A 211 14.52 15.52 -10.23
CA PHE A 211 14.57 16.68 -11.12
C PHE A 211 13.18 16.99 -11.72
N PRO A 212 12.20 17.38 -10.88
CA PRO A 212 10.84 17.69 -11.33
C PRO A 212 10.77 18.85 -12.33
N GLU A 213 11.83 19.67 -12.43
CA GLU A 213 11.97 20.73 -13.42
C GLU A 213 12.17 20.23 -14.86
N TYR A 214 12.67 19.00 -15.04
CA TYR A 214 12.90 18.41 -16.37
C TYR A 214 11.74 17.56 -16.84
N VAL A 215 11.15 16.74 -15.96
CA VAL A 215 10.11 15.76 -16.31
C VAL A 215 8.99 15.79 -15.29
N SER A 216 7.76 15.80 -15.78
CA SER A 216 6.55 15.55 -15.00
C SER A 216 5.90 14.27 -15.50
N LEU A 217 5.59 13.34 -14.59
CA LEU A 217 4.85 12.13 -14.96
C LEU A 217 3.35 12.48 -15.03
N GLY A 218 2.82 12.46 -16.25
CA GLY A 218 1.39 12.61 -16.48
C GLY A 218 0.69 11.30 -16.16
N GLY A 219 -0.23 11.33 -15.19
CA GLY A 219 -1.19 10.25 -15.02
C GLY A 219 -1.99 10.05 -16.31
N CYS A 220 -2.49 8.84 -16.54
CA CYS A 220 -3.56 8.64 -17.52
C CYS A 220 -4.70 9.60 -17.15
N THR A 221 -4.86 10.70 -17.87
CA THR A 221 -6.15 11.38 -17.93
C THR A 221 -7.06 10.40 -18.64
N VAL A 222 -7.88 9.72 -17.86
CA VAL A 222 -8.97 8.88 -18.34
C VAL A 222 -10.05 9.84 -18.86
N ASP A 223 -9.77 10.53 -19.95
CA ASP A 223 -10.74 11.32 -20.71
C ASP A 223 -10.56 10.93 -22.17
N GLY A 224 -11.44 10.03 -22.63
CA GLY A 224 -11.53 9.49 -23.98
C GLY A 224 -12.62 8.45 -24.06
#